data_AF-A0A255TQ90-F1
#
_entry.id   AF-A0A255TQ90-F1
#
_cell.length_a   1.000
_cell.length_b   1.000
_cell.length_c   1.000
_cell.angle_alpha   90.00
_cell.angle_beta   90.00
_cell.angle_gamma   90.00
#
_symmetry.space_group_name_H-M   'P 1'
#
loop_
_entity.id
_entity.type
_entity.pdbx_description
1 polymer ?
#
loop_
_entity_poly.entity_id
_entity_poly.type
_entity_poly.pdbx_seq_one_letter_code
_entity_poly.pdbx_strand_id
1 'polypeptide(L)'
;MADYYEYSIPELIKLLGARFKDYRLRSNMTQKDVSEQSGITITTIHKFENGTSGNMSLGTFLLLMKAIGQINTLDELMPELPDSAYLIKSEKKVQRIRHKKS
;
A
#
# COMPACT_ATOMS: atom_id res chain seq x y z
N MET A 1 5.90 -18.62 7.07
CA MET A 1 5.20 -17.38 6.68
C MET A 1 5.46 -16.37 7.79
N ALA A 2 5.85 -15.12 7.49
CA ALA A 2 5.96 -14.11 8.54
C ALA A 2 4.58 -13.82 9.12
N ASP A 3 4.45 -13.80 10.44
CA ASP A 3 3.23 -13.37 11.11
C ASP A 3 3.26 -11.84 11.23
N TYR A 4 2.50 -11.16 10.36
CA TYR A 4 2.50 -9.70 10.32
C TYR A 4 1.81 -9.05 11.53
N TYR A 5 1.05 -9.81 12.34
CA TYR A 5 0.35 -9.26 13.52
C TYR A 5 1.31 -8.82 14.63
N GLU A 6 2.49 -9.42 14.71
CA GLU A 6 3.51 -9.09 15.72
C GLU A 6 4.35 -7.85 15.35
N TYR A 7 4.24 -7.37 14.11
CA TYR A 7 5.02 -6.22 13.64
C TYR A 7 4.32 -4.90 13.97
N SER A 8 5.10 -3.95 14.48
CA SER A 8 4.66 -2.57 14.58
C SER A 8 4.48 -1.95 13.18
N ILE A 9 3.64 -0.93 13.08
CA ILE A 9 3.42 -0.20 11.80
C ILE A 9 4.73 0.29 11.17
N PRO A 10 5.69 0.89 11.91
CA PRO A 10 6.97 1.29 11.33
C PRO A 10 7.77 0.11 10.75
N GLU A 11 7.72 -1.07 11.37
CA GLU A 11 8.40 -2.25 10.84
C GLU A 11 7.73 -2.76 9.56
N LEU A 12 6.40 -2.75 9.50
CA LEU A 12 5.66 -3.05 8.27
C LEU A 12 6.02 -2.08 7.13
N ILE A 13 6.14 -0.79 7.44
CA ILE A 13 6.58 0.23 6.47
C ILE A 13 8.00 -0.05 5.98
N LYS A 14 8.91 -0.43 6.88
CA LYS A 14 10.28 -0.84 6.53
C LYS A 14 10.29 -2.07 5.61
N LEU A 15 9.49 -3.08 5.92
CA LEU A 15 9.35 -4.28 5.07
C LEU A 15 8.77 -3.94 3.69
N LEU A 16 7.80 -3.03 3.61
CA LEU A 16 7.25 -2.54 2.35
C LEU A 16 8.29 -1.76 1.55
N GLY A 17 9.07 -0.88 2.19
CA GLY A 17 10.15 -0.14 1.56
C GLY A 17 11.21 -1.05 0.93
N ALA A 18 11.63 -2.10 1.65
CA ALA A 18 12.56 -3.08 1.14
C ALA A 18 12.00 -3.83 -0.09
N ARG A 19 10.73 -4.27 -0.03
CA ARG A 19 10.08 -4.92 -1.18
C ARG A 19 9.91 -3.97 -2.37
N PHE A 20 9.56 -2.72 -2.12
CA PHE A 20 9.42 -1.70 -3.16
C PHE A 20 10.74 -1.53 -3.92
N LYS A 21 11.88 -1.50 -3.22
CA LYS A 21 13.21 -1.44 -3.82
C LYS A 21 13.45 -2.61 -4.78
N ASP A 22 13.08 -3.83 -4.38
CA ASP A 22 13.22 -5.02 -5.23
C ASP A 22 12.36 -4.92 -6.50
N TYR A 23 11.12 -4.47 -6.38
CA TYR A 23 10.26 -4.24 -7.55
C TYR A 23 10.85 -3.17 -8.48
N ARG A 24 11.30 -2.03 -7.94
CA ARG A 24 11.92 -0.97 -8.73
C ARG A 24 13.13 -1.47 -9.51
N LEU A 25 14.01 -2.24 -8.86
CA LEU A 25 15.22 -2.80 -9.50
C LEU A 25 14.86 -3.81 -10.59
N ARG A 26 13.84 -4.66 -10.37
CA ARG A 26 13.34 -5.61 -11.40
C ARG A 26 12.68 -4.90 -12.57
N SER A 27 12.13 -3.71 -12.36
CA SER A 27 11.63 -2.83 -13.41
C SER A 27 12.73 -2.01 -14.10
N ASN A 28 14.02 -2.24 -13.81
CA ASN A 28 15.17 -1.51 -14.36
C ASN A 28 15.11 0.03 -14.17
N MET A 29 14.52 0.48 -13.06
CA MET A 29 14.40 1.91 -12.76
C MET A 29 15.40 2.35 -11.70
N THR A 30 16.01 3.52 -11.85
CA THR A 30 16.76 4.20 -10.79
C THR A 30 15.82 4.94 -9.84
N GLN A 31 16.32 5.37 -8.68
CA GLN A 31 15.53 6.25 -7.79
C GLN A 31 15.21 7.61 -8.44
N LYS A 32 16.06 8.06 -9.38
CA LYS A 32 15.82 9.28 -10.16
C LYS A 32 14.66 9.09 -11.14
N ASP A 33 14.60 7.96 -11.86
CA ASP A 33 13.51 7.68 -12.78
C ASP A 33 12.16 7.62 -12.05
N VAL A 34 12.12 6.96 -10.89
CA VAL A 34 10.91 6.93 -10.04
C VAL A 34 10.55 8.33 -9.55
N SER A 35 11.53 9.13 -9.14
CA SER A 35 11.32 10.51 -8.70
C SER A 35 10.67 11.38 -9.79
N GLU A 36 11.18 11.29 -11.02
CA GLU A 36 10.66 12.02 -12.17
C GLU A 36 9.22 11.60 -12.52
N GLN A 37 8.92 10.30 -12.44
CA GLN A 37 7.58 9.79 -12.76
C GLN A 37 6.55 10.02 -11.65
N SER A 38 6.95 9.95 -10.38
CA SER A 38 6.03 10.07 -9.24
C SER A 38 5.91 11.50 -8.69
N GLY A 39 6.83 12.41 -9.06
CA GLY A 39 6.94 13.74 -8.47
C GLY A 39 7.42 13.75 -7.01
N ILE A 40 7.93 12.62 -6.51
CA ILE A 40 8.42 12.49 -5.13
C ILE A 40 9.94 12.68 -5.12
N THR A 41 10.48 13.41 -4.15
CA THR A 41 11.93 13.63 -4.10
C THR A 41 12.72 12.34 -3.93
N ILE A 42 13.90 12.26 -4.57
CA ILE A 42 14.84 11.13 -4.44
C ILE A 42 15.15 10.82 -2.97
N THR A 43 15.31 11.86 -2.14
CA THR A 43 15.57 11.69 -0.70
C THR A 43 14.44 10.95 0.02
N THR A 44 13.18 11.22 -0.31
CA THR A 44 12.03 10.52 0.26
C THR A 44 12.00 9.05 -0.19
N ILE A 45 12.27 8.79 -1.47
CA ILE A 45 12.34 7.42 -2.03
C ILE A 45 13.46 6.64 -1.33
N HIS A 46 14.65 7.23 -1.20
CA HIS A 46 15.78 6.62 -0.50
C HIS A 46 15.46 6.30 0.97
N LYS A 47 14.82 7.22 1.69
CA LYS A 47 14.41 6.99 3.08
C LYS A 47 13.39 5.87 3.21
N PHE A 48 12.44 5.81 2.28
CA PHE A 48 11.44 4.75 2.24
C PHE A 48 12.08 3.38 1.97
N GLU A 49 12.89 3.26 0.91
CA GLU A 49 13.53 2.00 0.51
C GLU A 49 14.46 1.43 1.59
N ASN A 50 15.11 2.28 2.36
CA ASN A 50 16.00 1.87 3.44
C ASN A 50 15.31 1.80 4.81
N GLY A 51 13.99 2.06 4.88
CA GLY A 51 13.22 1.99 6.11
C GLY A 51 13.65 3.00 7.18
N THR A 52 14.22 4.13 6.79
CA THR A 52 14.55 5.24 7.69
C THR A 52 13.40 6.25 7.81
N SER A 53 12.37 6.10 6.98
CA SER A 53 11.08 6.79 7.16
C SER A 53 10.20 5.99 8.13
N GLY A 54 9.92 6.54 9.31
CA GLY A 54 9.00 5.93 10.28
C GLY A 54 7.53 5.97 9.84
N ASN A 55 7.21 6.78 8.83
CA ASN A 55 5.88 6.89 8.25
C ASN A 55 5.93 7.24 6.75
N MET A 56 4.80 7.06 6.06
CA MET A 56 4.55 7.54 4.70
C MET A 56 3.02 7.69 4.55
N SER A 57 2.56 8.75 3.89
CA SER A 57 1.13 8.85 3.57
C SER A 57 0.75 7.81 2.51
N LEU A 58 -0.47 7.27 2.61
CA LEU A 58 -0.96 6.31 1.61
C LEU A 58 -0.94 6.90 0.19
N GLY A 59 -1.29 8.18 0.03
CA GLY A 59 -1.23 8.85 -1.27
C GLY A 59 0.17 8.86 -1.90
N THR A 60 1.21 9.12 -1.11
CA THR A 60 2.61 9.05 -1.58
C THR A 60 2.98 7.62 -1.97
N PHE A 61 2.59 6.63 -1.16
CA PHE A 61 2.83 5.23 -1.47
C PHE A 61 2.18 4.81 -2.80
N LEU A 62 0.92 5.21 -3.04
CA LEU A 62 0.21 4.92 -4.28
C LEU A 62 0.85 5.59 -5.51
N LEU A 63 1.38 6.82 -5.37
CA LEU A 63 2.14 7.46 -6.44
C LEU A 63 3.40 6.67 -6.81
N LEU A 64 4.11 6.14 -5.81
CA LEU A 64 5.28 5.29 -6.03
C LEU A 64 4.92 3.98 -6.72
N MET A 65 3.84 3.31 -6.27
CA MET A 65 3.32 2.08 -6.89
C MET A 65 2.94 2.31 -8.36
N LYS A 66 2.30 3.45 -8.66
CA LYS A 66 1.97 3.85 -10.04
C LYS A 66 3.21 4.07 -10.89
N ALA A 67 4.24 4.74 -10.35
CA ALA A 67 5.48 5.00 -11.08
C ALA A 67 6.23 3.72 -11.48
N ILE A 68 6.23 2.68 -10.64
CA ILE A 68 6.86 1.39 -10.99
C ILE A 68 5.94 0.43 -11.75
N GLY A 69 4.74 0.87 -12.13
CA GLY A 69 3.76 0.07 -12.88
C GLY A 69 3.08 -1.04 -12.07
N GLN A 70 3.09 -0.96 -10.73
CA GLN A 70 2.54 -2.00 -9.84
C GLN A 70 1.18 -1.61 -9.22
N ILE A 71 0.55 -0.53 -9.65
CA ILE A 71 -0.71 -0.06 -9.04
C ILE A 71 -1.85 -1.10 -9.09
N ASN A 72 -1.86 -1.95 -10.11
CA ASN A 72 -2.89 -2.99 -10.28
C ASN A 72 -2.80 -4.10 -9.23
N THR A 73 -1.69 -4.24 -8.50
CA THR A 73 -1.58 -5.22 -7.40
C THR A 73 -2.46 -4.85 -6.20
N LEU A 74 -3.09 -3.67 -6.19
CA LEU A 74 -4.05 -3.31 -5.17
C LEU A 74 -5.27 -4.25 -5.15
N ASP A 75 -5.63 -4.82 -6.28
CA ASP A 75 -6.73 -5.79 -6.38
C ASP A 75 -6.40 -7.07 -5.59
N GLU A 76 -5.12 -7.41 -5.43
CA GLU A 76 -4.68 -8.52 -4.59
C GLU A 76 -4.65 -8.14 -3.10
N LEU A 77 -4.33 -6.87 -2.80
CA LEU A 77 -4.25 -6.36 -1.43
C LEU A 77 -5.65 -6.21 -0.81
N MET A 78 -6.60 -5.70 -1.59
CA MET A 78 -7.98 -5.44 -1.19
C MET A 78 -8.91 -6.03 -2.25
N PRO A 79 -9.04 -7.37 -2.32
CA PRO A 79 -9.87 -8.02 -3.31
C PRO A 79 -11.34 -7.64 -3.16
N GLU A 80 -12.06 -7.62 -4.29
CA GLU A 80 -13.51 -7.50 -4.26
C GLU A 80 -14.07 -8.66 -3.43
N LEU A 81 -14.89 -8.30 -2.44
CA LEU A 81 -15.53 -9.30 -1.59
C LEU A 81 -16.65 -9.97 -2.39
N PRO A 82 -16.84 -11.29 -2.23
CA PRO A 82 -17.99 -11.96 -2.83
C PRO A 82 -19.28 -11.34 -2.29
N ASP A 83 -20.37 -11.47 -3.06
CA ASP A 83 -21.70 -11.07 -2.62
C ASP A 83 -21.99 -11.69 -1.25
N SER A 84 -22.14 -10.85 -0.23
CA SER A 84 -22.43 -11.37 1.09
C SER A 84 -23.81 -12.03 1.08
N ALA A 85 -23.96 -13.18 1.74
CA ALA A 85 -25.26 -13.81 1.96
C ALA A 85 -26.28 -12.88 2.66
N TYR A 86 -25.80 -11.81 3.30
CA TYR A 86 -26.60 -10.76 3.93
C TYR A 86 -27.15 -9.73 2.92
N LEU A 87 -26.56 -9.59 1.74
CA LEU A 87 -27.01 -8.68 0.66
C LEU A 87 -28.07 -9.33 -0.24
N ILE A 88 -28.07 -10.66 -0.36
CA ILE A 88 -29.06 -11.39 -1.17
C ILE A 88 -30.48 -11.27 -0.59
N LYS A 89 -30.63 -10.92 0.70
CA LYS A 89 -31.94 -10.73 1.36
C LYS A 89 -32.51 -9.31 1.29
N SER A 90 -31.79 -8.33 0.76
CA SER A 90 -32.35 -6.98 0.61
C SER A 90 -31.61 -6.20 -0.45
N GLU A 91 -32.33 -5.66 -1.43
CA GLU A 91 -31.87 -4.72 -2.47
C GLU A 91 -31.27 -3.39 -1.93
N LYS A 92 -30.88 -3.34 -0.65
CA LYS A 92 -30.36 -2.14 0.00
C LYS A 92 -28.86 -2.27 0.22
N LYS A 93 -28.11 -1.37 -0.42
CA LYS A 93 -26.67 -1.12 -0.19
C LYS A 93 -26.39 -1.05 1.32
N VAL A 94 -25.32 -1.71 1.77
CA VAL A 94 -24.87 -1.68 3.17
C VAL A 94 -24.72 -0.22 3.63
N GLN A 95 -25.45 0.15 4.69
CA GLN A 95 -25.30 1.45 5.34
C GLN A 95 -24.29 1.36 6.50
N ARG A 96 -23.70 2.51 6.86
CA ARG A 96 -22.73 2.65 7.96
C ARG A 96 -23.20 1.97 9.25
N ILE A 97 -22.38 1.08 9.81
CA ILE A 97 -22.62 0.43 11.10
C ILE A 97 -22.34 1.44 12.23
N ARG A 98 -23.29 1.57 13.16
CA ARG A 98 -23.16 2.38 14.39
C ARG A 98 -23.20 1.45 15.60
N HIS A 99 -22.10 1.37 16.35
CA HIS A 99 -22.13 0.78 17.69
C HIS A 99 -22.85 1.76 18.63
N LYS A 100 -23.83 1.26 19.41
CA LYS A 100 -24.34 2.02 20.56
C LYS A 100 -23.19 2.16 21.56
N LYS A 101 -23.02 3.36 22.11
CA LYS A 101 -22.17 3.53 23.29
C LYS A 101 -22.72 2.61 24.38
N SER A 102 -21.87 1.73 24.90
CA SER A 102 -22.13 1.03 26.15
C SER A 102 -22.09 1.99 27.32
#